data_AF-A0A142EJU9-F1
#
_entry.id   AF-A0A142EJU9-F1
#
_cell.length_a   1.000
_cell.length_b   1.000
_cell.length_c   1.000
_cell.angle_alpha   90.00
_cell.angle_beta   90.00
_cell.angle_gamma   90.00
#
_symmetry.space_group_name_H-M   'P 1'
#
loop_
_entity.id
_entity.type
_entity.pdbx_description
1 polymer ?
#
loop_
_entity_poly.entity_id
_entity_poly.type
_entity_poly.pdbx_seq_one_letter_code
_entity_poly.pdbx_strand_id
1 'polypeptide(L)'
;MKTHSRIFAFLVMATLTALGFPQDLKRLSYQAYLIQDKNSWKQNVALATQAHQIQPNERTSFDLALMEYGLLNVTMVDQDERLFDAYADGLEKRLKALSSSQTYGAEAKALLSSLHGYKIAYNPMKGMFLGPKSSGLLEEAFAQAPNSPIVLKMMAGNKYFTPETWGGDKDEALALFQKSNQAFEKSGKE
;
A
#
# COMPACT_ATOMS: atom_id res chain seq x y z
N MET A 1 9.86 48.09 -14.23
CA MET A 1 8.63 47.29 -14.00
C MET A 1 8.61 45.87 -14.58
N LYS A 2 9.55 45.43 -15.44
CA LYS A 2 9.50 44.08 -16.06
C LYS A 2 10.16 42.94 -15.25
N THR A 3 10.93 43.27 -14.21
CA THR A 3 11.71 42.30 -13.42
C THR A 3 10.90 41.60 -12.33
N HIS A 4 9.91 42.29 -11.73
CA HIS A 4 9.06 41.70 -10.67
C HIS A 4 8.04 40.69 -11.20
N SER A 5 7.58 40.84 -12.44
CA SER A 5 6.61 39.92 -13.07
C SER A 5 7.21 38.54 -13.36
N ARG A 6 8.52 38.45 -13.63
CA ARG A 6 9.22 37.17 -13.88
C ARG A 6 9.46 36.38 -12.60
N ILE A 7 9.77 37.07 -11.50
CA ILE A 7 9.93 36.45 -10.18
C ILE A 7 8.58 35.95 -9.66
N PHE A 8 7.51 36.73 -9.84
CA PHE A 8 6.17 36.32 -9.47
C PHE A 8 5.67 35.12 -10.29
N ALA A 9 5.93 35.09 -11.60
CA ALA A 9 5.59 33.94 -12.45
C ALA A 9 6.37 32.67 -12.09
N PHE A 10 7.65 32.79 -11.71
CA PHE A 10 8.44 31.65 -11.21
C PHE A 10 7.94 31.14 -9.86
N LEU A 11 7.53 32.04 -8.95
CA LEU A 11 6.97 31.66 -7.64
C LEU A 11 5.60 30.98 -7.78
N VAL A 12 4.74 31.41 -8.71
CA VAL A 12 3.44 30.77 -8.99
C VAL A 12 3.61 29.41 -9.67
N MET A 13 4.62 29.25 -10.53
CA MET A 13 4.89 27.97 -11.19
C MET A 13 5.52 26.93 -10.23
N ALA A 14 6.35 27.37 -9.28
CA ALA A 14 6.93 26.51 -8.25
C ALA A 14 5.90 26.06 -7.18
N THR A 15 4.86 26.85 -6.92
CA THR A 15 3.78 26.46 -6.00
C THR A 15 2.78 25.50 -6.63
N LEU A 16 2.55 25.58 -7.94
CA LEU A 16 1.65 24.66 -8.67
C LEU A 16 2.20 23.23 -8.77
N THR A 17 3.51 23.04 -8.80
CA THR A 17 4.11 21.69 -8.80
C THR A 17 4.01 21.00 -7.44
N ALA A 18 3.93 21.75 -6.33
CA ALA A 18 3.96 21.17 -4.99
C ALA A 18 2.62 20.52 -4.55
N LEU A 19 1.52 20.76 -5.26
CA LEU A 19 0.18 20.34 -4.84
C LEU A 19 -0.43 19.18 -5.64
N GLY A 20 0.20 18.73 -6.74
CA GLY A 20 -0.39 17.73 -7.66
C GLY A 20 -0.01 16.25 -7.42
N PHE A 21 1.17 15.97 -6.86
CA PHE A 21 1.74 14.61 -6.86
C PHE A 21 0.91 13.52 -6.15
N PRO A 22 0.30 13.76 -4.95
CA PRO A 22 -0.45 12.71 -4.26
C PRO A 22 -1.76 12.32 -4.95
N GLN A 23 -2.40 13.26 -5.65
CA GLN A 23 -3.66 13.00 -6.37
C GLN A 23 -3.39 12.21 -7.66
N ASP A 24 -2.23 12.42 -8.28
CA ASP A 24 -1.80 11.66 -9.45
C ASP A 24 -1.48 10.20 -9.11
N LEU A 25 -0.72 9.92 -8.05
CA LEU A 25 -0.34 8.53 -7.71
C LEU A 25 -1.55 7.64 -7.43
N LYS A 26 -2.56 8.13 -6.69
CA LYS A 26 -3.79 7.38 -6.41
C LYS A 26 -4.53 6.98 -7.70
N ARG A 27 -4.74 7.95 -8.59
CA ARG A 27 -5.39 7.73 -9.88
C ARG A 27 -4.60 6.71 -10.71
N LEU A 28 -3.28 6.85 -10.76
CA LEU A 28 -2.40 5.95 -11.49
C LEU A 28 -2.43 4.53 -10.92
N SER A 29 -2.44 4.36 -9.59
CA SER A 29 -2.56 3.04 -8.96
C SER A 29 -3.92 2.40 -9.20
N TYR A 30 -5.01 3.18 -9.17
CA TYR A 30 -6.35 2.68 -9.48
C TYR A 30 -6.44 2.20 -10.93
N GLN A 31 -5.92 2.98 -11.88
CA GLN A 31 -5.85 2.57 -13.28
C GLN A 31 -5.01 1.30 -13.47
N ALA A 32 -3.83 1.25 -12.85
CA ALA A 32 -2.95 0.08 -12.92
C ALA A 32 -3.60 -1.18 -12.30
N TYR A 33 -4.39 -1.02 -11.25
CA TYR A 33 -5.18 -2.11 -10.66
C TYR A 33 -6.22 -2.66 -11.63
N LEU A 34 -6.99 -1.78 -12.30
CA LEU A 34 -8.05 -2.20 -13.22
C LEU A 34 -7.52 -2.95 -14.45
N ILE A 35 -6.38 -2.51 -15.00
CA ILE A 35 -5.81 -3.11 -16.21
C ILE A 35 -4.84 -4.27 -15.92
N GLN A 36 -4.50 -4.50 -14.64
CA GLN A 36 -3.53 -5.52 -14.18
C GLN A 36 -2.18 -5.48 -14.92
N ASP A 37 -1.70 -4.29 -15.30
CA ASP A 37 -0.47 -4.13 -16.06
C ASP A 37 0.74 -3.89 -15.15
N LYS A 38 1.71 -4.81 -15.19
CA LYS A 38 2.96 -4.71 -14.43
C LYS A 38 3.80 -3.50 -14.84
N ASN A 39 3.74 -3.06 -16.09
CA ASN A 39 4.54 -1.91 -16.52
C ASN A 39 4.02 -0.60 -15.91
N SER A 40 2.70 -0.43 -15.85
CA SER A 40 2.04 0.68 -15.17
C SER A 40 2.39 0.71 -13.69
N TRP A 41 2.36 -0.44 -13.01
CA TRP A 41 2.82 -0.51 -11.61
C TRP A 41 4.31 -0.17 -11.43
N LYS A 42 5.19 -0.63 -12.33
CA LYS A 42 6.62 -0.25 -12.30
C LYS A 42 6.82 1.26 -12.49
N GLN A 43 6.06 1.89 -13.38
CA GLN A 43 6.09 3.34 -13.57
C GLN A 43 5.62 4.08 -12.30
N ASN A 44 4.55 3.60 -11.66
CA ASN A 44 4.04 4.18 -10.42
C ASN A 44 5.07 4.08 -9.28
N VAL A 45 5.75 2.93 -9.16
CA VAL A 45 6.86 2.74 -8.21
C VAL A 45 8.01 3.69 -8.51
N ALA A 46 8.38 3.88 -9.78
CA ALA A 46 9.44 4.81 -10.16
C ALA A 46 9.09 6.28 -9.81
N LEU A 47 7.85 6.70 -10.06
CA LEU A 47 7.36 8.03 -9.69
C LEU A 47 7.35 8.23 -8.17
N ALA A 48 6.84 7.26 -7.40
CA ALA A 48 6.84 7.33 -5.95
C ALA A 48 8.26 7.30 -5.37
N THR A 49 9.18 6.56 -6.01
CA THR A 49 10.60 6.55 -5.64
C THR A 49 11.22 7.93 -5.84
N GLN A 50 10.97 8.57 -6.97
CA GLN A 50 11.45 9.92 -7.24
C GLN A 50 10.89 10.92 -6.21
N ALA A 51 9.60 10.86 -5.91
CA ALA A 51 8.98 11.71 -4.91
C ALA A 51 9.61 11.54 -3.52
N HIS A 52 9.88 10.30 -3.10
CA HIS A 52 10.56 10.01 -1.84
C HIS A 52 12.01 10.50 -1.82
N GLN A 53 12.74 10.41 -2.93
CA GLN A 53 14.10 10.94 -3.05
C GLN A 53 14.14 12.47 -2.96
N ILE A 54 13.17 13.16 -3.57
CA ILE A 54 13.07 14.62 -3.52
C ILE A 54 12.68 15.10 -2.11
N GLN A 55 11.73 14.40 -1.46
CA GLN A 55 11.22 14.79 -0.16
C GLN A 55 11.06 13.56 0.76
N PRO A 56 12.14 13.10 1.40
CA PRO A 56 12.08 11.92 2.26
C PRO A 56 11.32 12.24 3.56
N ASN A 57 10.14 11.64 3.73
CA ASN A 57 9.34 11.70 4.95
C ASN A 57 8.42 10.47 5.06
N GLU A 58 7.70 10.35 6.18
CA GLU A 58 6.80 9.20 6.40
C GLU A 58 5.73 9.05 5.32
N ARG A 59 5.17 10.18 4.83
CA ARG A 59 4.15 10.17 3.79
C ARG A 59 4.69 9.62 2.48
N THR A 60 5.80 10.15 1.98
CA THR A 60 6.39 9.69 0.71
C THR A 60 6.92 8.26 0.81
N SER A 61 7.37 7.86 2.00
CA SER A 61 7.73 6.45 2.27
C SER A 61 6.51 5.54 2.21
N PHE A 62 5.38 5.95 2.80
CA PHE A 62 4.15 5.18 2.77
C PHE A 62 3.54 5.11 1.36
N ASP A 63 3.52 6.23 0.62
CA ASP A 63 3.06 6.27 -0.77
C ASP A 63 3.88 5.31 -1.64
N LEU A 64 5.21 5.27 -1.47
CA LEU A 64 6.08 4.30 -2.15
C LEU A 64 5.78 2.86 -1.72
N ALA A 65 5.58 2.60 -0.43
CA ALA A 65 5.22 1.28 0.08
C ALA A 65 3.92 0.76 -0.57
N LEU A 66 2.93 1.63 -0.74
CA LEU A 66 1.65 1.28 -1.35
C LEU A 66 1.81 0.93 -2.84
N MET A 67 2.66 1.66 -3.58
CA MET A 67 2.94 1.35 -4.99
C MET A 67 3.71 0.04 -5.14
N GLU A 68 4.73 -0.18 -4.29
CA GLU A 68 5.49 -1.43 -4.25
C GLU A 68 4.56 -2.63 -3.91
N TYR A 69 3.65 -2.45 -2.95
CA TYR A 69 2.67 -3.48 -2.60
C TYR A 69 1.73 -3.82 -3.77
N GLY A 70 1.22 -2.82 -4.48
CA GLY A 70 0.39 -3.04 -5.67
C GLY A 70 1.16 -3.76 -6.79
N LEU A 71 2.43 -3.41 -7.00
CA LEU A 71 3.30 -4.12 -7.94
C LEU A 71 3.47 -5.59 -7.56
N LEU A 72 3.66 -5.90 -6.27
CA LEU A 72 3.76 -7.29 -5.80
C LEU A 72 2.42 -8.03 -5.85
N ASN A 73 1.29 -7.33 -5.71
CA ASN A 73 -0.02 -7.95 -5.86
C ASN A 73 -0.25 -8.44 -7.30
N VAL A 74 0.12 -7.64 -8.30
CA VAL A 74 -0.07 -8.03 -9.71
C VAL A 74 0.84 -9.18 -10.15
N THR A 75 2.01 -9.38 -9.52
CA THR A 75 2.83 -10.58 -9.83
C THR A 75 2.13 -11.88 -9.46
N MET A 76 1.17 -11.86 -8.54
CA MET A 76 0.40 -13.06 -8.17
C MET A 76 -0.42 -13.63 -9.33
N VAL A 77 -0.78 -12.79 -10.32
CA VAL A 77 -1.59 -13.20 -11.47
C VAL A 77 -0.83 -14.20 -12.36
N ASP A 78 0.45 -13.94 -12.60
CA ASP A 78 1.30 -14.75 -13.47
C ASP A 78 2.51 -15.40 -12.77
N GLN A 79 2.54 -15.34 -11.43
CA GLN A 79 3.58 -15.92 -10.57
C GLN A 79 5.00 -15.45 -10.95
N ASP A 80 5.16 -14.15 -11.26
CA ASP A 80 6.47 -13.55 -11.58
C ASP A 80 7.35 -13.41 -10.33
N GLU A 81 7.93 -14.53 -9.92
CA GLU A 81 8.79 -14.66 -8.73
C GLU A 81 10.03 -13.75 -8.83
N ARG A 82 10.61 -13.62 -10.03
CA ARG A 82 11.77 -12.73 -10.24
C ARG A 82 11.44 -11.29 -9.89
N LEU A 83 10.29 -10.78 -10.34
CA LEU A 83 9.87 -9.44 -9.99
C LEU A 83 9.47 -9.34 -8.53
N PHE A 84 8.85 -10.38 -7.98
CA PHE A 84 8.50 -10.43 -6.57
C PHE A 84 9.75 -10.29 -5.68
N ASP A 85 10.76 -11.12 -5.91
CA ASP A 85 12.01 -11.11 -5.14
C ASP A 85 12.79 -9.80 -5.28
N ALA A 86 12.69 -9.14 -6.44
CA ALA A 86 13.35 -7.85 -6.66
C ALA A 86 12.81 -6.71 -5.76
N TYR A 87 11.57 -6.82 -5.25
CA TYR A 87 10.92 -5.76 -4.49
C TYR A 87 10.49 -6.16 -3.07
N ALA A 88 10.24 -7.43 -2.80
CA ALA A 88 9.63 -7.89 -1.55
C ALA A 88 10.43 -7.51 -0.29
N ASP A 89 11.75 -7.66 -0.31
CA ASP A 89 12.59 -7.34 0.85
C ASP A 89 12.72 -5.83 1.09
N GLY A 90 12.75 -5.04 0.01
CA GLY A 90 12.74 -3.58 0.08
C GLY A 90 11.46 -3.05 0.70
N LEU A 91 10.32 -3.56 0.23
CA LEU A 91 9.00 -3.23 0.78
C LEU A 91 8.90 -3.66 2.25
N GLU A 92 9.32 -4.88 2.59
CA GLU A 92 9.28 -5.39 3.98
C GLU A 92 10.04 -4.46 4.93
N LYS A 93 11.27 -4.06 4.56
CA LYS A 93 12.08 -3.14 5.35
C LYS A 93 11.37 -1.80 5.55
N ARG A 94 10.74 -1.27 4.49
CA ARG A 94 10.03 0.01 4.52
C ARG A 94 8.81 -0.04 5.43
N LEU A 95 8.00 -1.09 5.32
CA LEU A 95 6.81 -1.29 6.15
C LEU A 95 7.18 -1.51 7.62
N LYS A 96 8.26 -2.24 7.92
CA LYS A 96 8.79 -2.37 9.29
C LYS A 96 9.27 -1.04 9.88
N ALA A 97 9.86 -0.17 9.07
CA ALA A 97 10.22 1.17 9.55
C ALA A 97 8.96 2.03 9.83
N LEU A 98 7.96 1.94 8.94
CA LEU A 98 6.71 2.67 9.07
C LEU A 98 5.79 2.15 10.17
N SER A 99 5.94 0.91 10.64
CA SER A 99 5.06 0.33 11.67
C SER A 99 5.09 1.06 13.01
N SER A 100 6.13 1.86 13.25
CA SER A 100 6.27 2.72 14.45
C SER A 100 5.74 4.14 14.23
N SER A 101 5.28 4.49 13.02
CA SER A 101 4.70 5.81 12.73
C SER A 101 3.38 5.99 13.46
N GLN A 102 3.19 7.15 14.08
CA GLN A 102 1.91 7.54 14.67
C GLN A 102 0.80 7.69 13.61
N THR A 103 1.18 8.03 12.37
CA THR A 103 0.24 8.33 11.28
C THR A 103 -0.04 7.12 10.41
N TYR A 104 1.00 6.35 10.08
CA TYR A 104 0.92 5.25 9.11
C TYR A 104 1.15 3.87 9.72
N GLY A 105 1.41 3.78 11.03
CA GLY A 105 1.82 2.54 11.70
C GLY A 105 0.83 1.40 11.54
N ALA A 106 -0.47 1.67 11.75
CA ALA A 106 -1.51 0.65 11.59
C ALA A 106 -1.63 0.15 10.13
N GLU A 107 -1.64 1.07 9.17
CA GLU A 107 -1.73 0.71 7.74
C GLU A 107 -0.47 -0.05 7.28
N ALA A 108 0.71 0.36 7.75
CA ALA A 108 1.97 -0.32 7.47
C ALA A 108 2.01 -1.75 8.04
N LYS A 109 1.50 -1.96 9.27
CA LYS A 109 1.37 -3.31 9.86
C LYS A 109 0.40 -4.19 9.07
N ALA A 110 -0.73 -3.65 8.62
CA ALA A 110 -1.69 -4.37 7.81
C ALA A 110 -1.12 -4.78 6.44
N LEU A 111 -0.38 -3.88 5.78
CA LEU A 111 0.33 -4.19 4.53
C LEU A 111 1.45 -5.20 4.75
N LEU A 112 2.19 -5.10 5.86
CA LEU A 112 3.27 -6.04 6.20
C LEU A 112 2.74 -7.44 6.45
N SER A 113 1.60 -7.55 7.16
CA SER A 113 0.88 -8.80 7.33
C SER A 113 0.53 -9.43 5.98
N SER A 114 0.00 -8.63 5.05
CA SER A 114 -0.36 -9.12 3.71
C SER A 114 0.84 -9.49 2.85
N LEU A 115 1.95 -8.75 2.96
CA LEU A 115 3.22 -9.12 2.31
C LEU A 115 3.75 -10.46 2.83
N HIS A 116 3.62 -10.74 4.13
CA HIS A 116 3.91 -12.07 4.66
C HIS A 116 2.99 -13.14 4.05
N GLY A 117 1.71 -12.84 3.85
CA GLY A 117 0.79 -13.69 3.08
C GLY A 117 1.30 -13.96 1.66
N TYR A 118 1.78 -12.95 0.93
CA TYR A 118 2.38 -13.14 -0.39
C TYR A 118 3.64 -14.01 -0.33
N LYS A 119 4.53 -13.78 0.64
CA LYS A 119 5.73 -14.61 0.84
C LYS A 119 5.39 -16.07 1.14
N ILE A 120 4.29 -16.34 1.82
CA ILE A 120 3.78 -17.71 2.04
C ILE A 120 3.21 -18.29 0.75
N ALA A 121 2.50 -17.50 -0.05
CA ALA A 121 1.95 -17.96 -1.32
C ALA A 121 3.06 -18.39 -2.30
N TYR A 122 4.15 -17.63 -2.41
CA TYR A 122 5.33 -18.01 -3.20
C TYR A 122 6.17 -19.14 -2.56
N ASN A 123 6.19 -19.23 -1.23
CA ASN A 123 6.92 -20.29 -0.52
C ASN A 123 6.14 -20.77 0.72
N PRO A 124 5.29 -21.80 0.57
CA PRO A 124 4.41 -22.30 1.63
C PRO A 124 5.14 -22.73 2.90
N MET A 125 6.40 -23.15 2.80
CA MET A 125 7.21 -23.54 3.97
C MET A 125 7.45 -22.38 4.94
N LYS A 126 7.36 -21.12 4.46
CA LYS A 126 7.43 -19.93 5.33
C LYS A 126 6.20 -19.79 6.23
N GLY A 127 5.11 -20.50 5.95
CA GLY A 127 3.86 -20.43 6.71
C GLY A 127 4.02 -20.71 8.21
N MET A 128 4.90 -21.65 8.58
CA MET A 128 5.16 -21.99 9.98
C MET A 128 5.67 -20.79 10.80
N PHE A 129 6.45 -19.90 10.17
CA PHE A 129 7.07 -18.75 10.86
C PHE A 129 6.36 -17.43 10.56
N LEU A 130 5.87 -17.26 9.32
CA LEU A 130 5.24 -16.01 8.88
C LEU A 130 3.75 -15.97 9.16
N GLY A 131 3.07 -17.11 9.27
CA GLY A 131 1.63 -17.17 9.55
C GLY A 131 1.27 -16.46 10.86
N PRO A 132 1.78 -16.91 12.02
CA PRO A 132 1.50 -16.27 13.30
C PRO A 132 1.91 -14.78 13.35
N LYS A 133 3.03 -14.42 12.72
CA LYS A 133 3.49 -13.02 12.62
C LYS A 133 2.53 -12.15 11.80
N SER A 134 2.06 -12.69 10.67
CA SER A 134 1.08 -12.03 9.80
C SER A 134 -0.23 -11.78 10.54
N SER A 135 -0.77 -12.77 11.24
CA SER A 135 -1.99 -12.61 12.05
C SER A 135 -1.83 -11.56 13.14
N GLY A 136 -0.76 -11.65 13.95
CA GLY A 136 -0.54 -10.70 15.05
C GLY A 136 -0.38 -9.25 14.58
N LEU A 137 0.33 -9.01 13.47
CA LEU A 137 0.44 -7.68 12.88
C LEU A 137 -0.92 -7.11 12.44
N LEU A 138 -1.77 -7.95 11.86
CA LEU A 138 -3.06 -7.52 11.35
C LEU A 138 -4.08 -7.27 12.46
N GLU A 139 -4.08 -8.11 13.49
CA GLU A 139 -4.88 -7.91 14.70
C GLU A 139 -4.48 -6.61 15.40
N GLU A 140 -3.18 -6.35 15.55
CA GLU A 140 -2.69 -5.09 16.13
C GLU A 140 -3.09 -3.88 15.28
N ALA A 141 -2.95 -3.97 13.96
CA ALA A 141 -3.39 -2.92 13.04
C ALA A 141 -4.88 -2.63 13.14
N PHE A 142 -5.71 -3.69 13.20
CA PHE A 142 -7.15 -3.58 13.31
C PHE A 142 -7.59 -2.99 14.66
N ALA A 143 -6.92 -3.35 15.75
CA ALA A 143 -7.16 -2.73 17.05
C ALA A 143 -6.78 -1.24 17.07
N GLN A 144 -5.69 -0.85 16.40
CA GLN A 144 -5.19 0.53 16.36
C GLN A 144 -6.03 1.44 15.45
N ALA A 145 -6.45 0.95 14.29
CA ALA A 145 -7.18 1.74 13.30
C ALA A 145 -8.32 0.93 12.67
N PRO A 146 -9.38 0.58 13.44
CA PRO A 146 -10.47 -0.28 12.97
C PRO A 146 -11.31 0.33 11.84
N ASN A 147 -11.18 1.65 11.64
CA ASN A 147 -11.87 2.38 10.57
C ASN A 147 -10.94 2.76 9.41
N SER A 148 -9.65 2.37 9.44
CA SER A 148 -8.78 2.60 8.29
C SER A 148 -9.23 1.71 7.13
N PRO A 149 -9.44 2.28 5.93
CA PRO A 149 -9.91 1.51 4.80
C PRO A 149 -8.89 0.43 4.35
N ILE A 150 -7.59 0.72 4.45
CA ILE A 150 -6.53 -0.25 4.16
C ILE A 150 -6.57 -1.39 5.17
N VAL A 151 -6.64 -1.08 6.47
CA VAL A 151 -6.67 -2.09 7.53
C VAL A 151 -7.89 -2.99 7.38
N LEU A 152 -9.07 -2.41 7.11
CA LEU A 152 -10.30 -3.16 6.82
C LEU A 152 -10.13 -4.07 5.60
N LYS A 153 -9.54 -3.58 4.50
CA LYS A 153 -9.28 -4.38 3.29
C LYS A 153 -8.37 -5.57 3.57
N MET A 154 -7.30 -5.37 4.33
CA MET A 154 -6.36 -6.44 4.65
C MET A 154 -7.00 -7.48 5.59
N MET A 155 -7.79 -7.05 6.58
CA MET A 155 -8.55 -7.95 7.46
C MET A 155 -9.59 -8.75 6.67
N ALA A 156 -10.31 -8.10 5.75
CA ALA A 156 -11.24 -8.78 4.86
C ALA A 156 -10.53 -9.85 4.01
N GLY A 157 -9.37 -9.53 3.44
CA GLY A 157 -8.54 -10.48 2.71
C GLY A 157 -8.12 -11.67 3.58
N ASN A 158 -7.65 -11.42 4.80
CA ASN A 158 -7.29 -12.47 5.74
C ASN A 158 -8.48 -13.41 6.03
N LYS A 159 -9.65 -12.84 6.34
CA LYS A 159 -10.88 -13.60 6.59
C LYS A 159 -11.34 -14.41 5.37
N TYR A 160 -11.18 -13.87 4.17
CA TYR A 160 -11.59 -14.53 2.93
C TYR A 160 -10.68 -15.70 2.53
N PHE A 161 -9.36 -15.53 2.66
CA PHE A 161 -8.37 -16.50 2.18
C PHE A 161 -7.94 -17.53 3.24
N THR A 162 -8.18 -17.27 4.52
CA THR A 162 -7.92 -18.23 5.59
C THR A 162 -9.01 -19.31 5.61
N PRO A 163 -8.68 -20.60 5.78
CA PRO A 163 -9.70 -21.63 5.97
C PRO A 163 -10.53 -21.39 7.24
N GLU A 164 -11.80 -21.80 7.25
CA GLU A 164 -12.72 -21.60 8.39
C GLU A 164 -12.18 -22.21 9.69
N THR A 165 -11.56 -23.39 9.62
CA THR A 165 -10.93 -24.06 10.77
C THR A 165 -9.77 -23.28 11.39
N TRP A 166 -9.25 -22.26 10.68
CA TRP A 166 -8.16 -21.38 11.10
C TRP A 166 -8.63 -19.93 11.32
N GLY A 167 -9.94 -19.71 11.43
CA GLY A 167 -10.54 -18.40 11.75
C GLY A 167 -10.95 -17.56 10.54
N GLY A 168 -10.91 -18.14 9.33
CA GLY A 168 -11.53 -17.56 8.15
C GLY A 168 -13.05 -17.50 8.26
N ASP A 169 -13.64 -16.48 7.65
CA ASP A 169 -15.08 -16.27 7.63
C ASP A 169 -15.41 -15.39 6.42
N LYS A 170 -16.10 -15.96 5.42
CA LYS A 170 -16.39 -15.27 4.17
C LYS A 170 -17.50 -14.21 4.33
N ASP A 171 -18.41 -14.39 5.26
CA ASP A 171 -19.48 -13.42 5.53
C ASP A 171 -18.90 -12.21 6.27
N GLU A 172 -18.02 -12.46 7.25
CA GLU A 172 -17.25 -11.39 7.90
C GLU A 172 -16.35 -10.66 6.89
N ALA A 173 -15.68 -11.40 6.01
CA ALA A 173 -14.86 -10.82 4.96
C ALA A 173 -15.67 -9.88 4.05
N LEU A 174 -16.85 -10.30 3.60
CA LEU A 174 -17.73 -9.48 2.79
C LEU A 174 -18.13 -8.18 3.52
N ALA A 175 -18.54 -8.29 4.78
CA ALA A 175 -18.90 -7.13 5.59
C ALA A 175 -17.71 -6.16 5.77
N LEU A 176 -16.50 -6.68 5.97
CA LEU A 176 -15.28 -5.88 6.09
C LEU A 176 -14.88 -5.22 4.77
N PHE A 177 -15.00 -5.91 3.63
CA PHE A 177 -14.77 -5.31 2.30
C PHE A 177 -15.76 -4.18 2.03
N GLN A 178 -17.05 -4.37 2.34
CA GLN A 178 -18.05 -3.31 2.19
C GLN A 178 -17.73 -2.09 3.06
N LYS A 179 -17.32 -2.30 4.32
CA LYS A 179 -16.87 -1.21 5.21
C LYS A 179 -15.62 -0.51 4.68
N SER A 180 -14.66 -1.27 4.14
CA SER A 180 -13.45 -0.74 3.52
C SER A 180 -13.79 0.18 2.34
N ASN A 181 -14.66 -0.26 1.43
CA ASN A 181 -15.09 0.53 0.28
C ASN A 181 -15.77 1.84 0.72
N GLN A 182 -16.71 1.77 1.67
CA GLN A 182 -17.37 2.96 2.22
C GLN A 182 -16.37 3.93 2.90
N ALA A 183 -15.33 3.40 3.54
CA ALA A 183 -14.29 4.21 4.18
C ALA A 183 -13.37 4.87 3.14
N PHE A 184 -13.02 4.18 2.05
CA PHE A 184 -12.30 4.78 0.92
C PHE A 184 -13.13 5.93 0.29
N GLU A 185 -14.39 5.67 -0.05
CA GLU A 185 -15.33 6.66 -0.62
C GLU A 185 -15.44 7.93 0.24
N LYS A 186 -15.59 7.77 1.57
CA LYS A 186 -15.67 8.91 2.51
C LYS A 186 -14.37 9.69 2.65
N SER A 187 -13.23 9.03 2.53
CA SER A 187 -11.92 9.63 2.81
C SER A 187 -11.30 10.33 1.60
N GLY A 188 -11.84 10.13 0.39
CA GLY A 188 -11.19 10.56 -0.86
C GLY A 188 -9.81 9.92 -1.06
N LYS A 189 -9.53 8.82 -0.35
CA LYS A 189 -8.44 7.89 -0.63
C LYS A 189 -9.15 6.72 -1.32
N GLU A 190 -8.90 6.47 -2.59
CA GLU A 190 -9.20 5.20 -3.25
C GLU A 190 -7.85 4.57 -3.60
#